data_AF-M2YES1-F1
#
_entry.id   AF-M2YES1-F1
#
_cell.length_a   1.000
_cell.length_b   1.000
_cell.length_c   1.000
_cell.angle_alpha   90.00
_cell.angle_beta   90.00
_cell.angle_gamma   90.00
#
_symmetry.space_group_name_H-M   'P 1'
#
loop_
_entity.id
_entity.type
_entity.pdbx_description
1 polymer ?
#
loop_
_entity_poly.entity_id
_entity_poly.type
_entity_poly.pdbx_seq_one_letter_code
_entity_poly.pdbx_strand_id
1 'polypeptide(L)'
;MSQPHEALKYAVDIVLCIDSTASMAHVLDDVKASALSFHERLIAEMRAKGKAISQLRLKVIAFRDFGDCAEDALEQTDFLVLPDRSVEFDKFVHGLEADGGGDIPESGLEALALAVQAPWERGLDRRRHVVVLFTDAPAHPLGSPRQRAAATYPTSVPDSIDELFEQWGHARSQRSVMDNSAKRLLLFAPEISPWPEIADDWNNTLFFPSNAGEGLEEWEMSEIINTIANSL
;
A
#
# COMPACT_ATOMS: atom_id res chain seq x y z
N MET A 1 -36.66 2.22 -28.69
CA MET A 1 -35.78 1.18 -28.12
C MET A 1 -34.69 1.88 -27.34
N SER A 2 -34.85 1.99 -26.02
CA SER A 2 -33.82 2.53 -25.14
C SER A 2 -32.66 1.54 -25.15
N GLN A 3 -31.45 1.99 -25.49
CA GLN A 3 -30.26 1.16 -25.32
C GLN A 3 -30.16 0.79 -23.83
N PRO A 4 -29.86 -0.47 -23.47
CA PRO A 4 -29.56 -0.80 -22.09
C PRO A 4 -28.32 0.02 -21.70
N HIS A 5 -28.44 0.85 -20.66
CA HIS A 5 -27.28 1.48 -20.05
C HIS A 5 -26.36 0.34 -19.61
N GLU A 6 -25.19 0.20 -20.24
CA GLU A 6 -24.16 -0.74 -19.77
C GLU A 6 -23.81 -0.35 -18.32
N ALA A 7 -23.88 -1.31 -17.40
CA ALA A 7 -23.58 -1.04 -16.00
C ALA A 7 -22.11 -0.62 -15.88
N LEU A 8 -21.85 0.47 -15.15
CA LEU A 8 -20.48 0.97 -14.91
C LEU A 8 -19.61 -0.14 -14.33
N LYS A 9 -18.41 -0.33 -14.90
CA LYS A 9 -17.44 -1.31 -14.42
C LYS A 9 -16.52 -0.66 -13.39
N TYR A 10 -16.41 -1.29 -12.22
CA TYR A 10 -15.63 -0.79 -11.10
C TYR A 10 -14.38 -1.66 -10.90
N ALA A 11 -13.20 -1.05 -10.98
CA ALA A 11 -11.93 -1.66 -10.58
C ALA A 11 -11.45 -1.12 -9.24
N VAL A 12 -10.93 -2.02 -8.42
CA VAL A 12 -10.20 -1.68 -7.21
C VAL A 12 -8.86 -2.38 -7.27
N ASP A 13 -7.80 -1.59 -7.24
CA ASP A 13 -6.45 -2.07 -7.05
C ASP A 13 -5.95 -1.60 -5.70
N ILE A 14 -5.25 -2.49 -4.99
CA ILE A 14 -4.66 -2.18 -3.68
C ILE A 14 -3.23 -2.68 -3.64
N VAL A 15 -2.32 -1.82 -3.19
CA VAL A 15 -0.95 -2.20 -2.83
C VAL A 15 -0.82 -2.13 -1.32
N LEU A 16 -0.47 -3.25 -0.69
CA LEU A 16 -0.17 -3.34 0.73
C LEU A 16 1.36 -3.28 0.90
N CYS A 17 1.86 -2.17 1.42
CA CYS A 17 3.24 -2.01 1.86
C CYS A 17 3.31 -2.43 3.34
N ILE A 18 4.01 -3.53 3.63
CA ILE A 18 4.03 -4.12 4.97
C ILE A 18 5.47 -4.15 5.47
N ASP A 19 5.73 -3.42 6.55
CA ASP A 19 6.96 -3.55 7.30
C ASP A 19 7.04 -4.97 7.88
N SER A 20 8.10 -5.70 7.52
CA SER A 20 8.34 -7.10 7.91
C SER A 20 9.60 -7.24 8.75
N THR A 21 9.99 -6.17 9.44
CA THR A 21 11.09 -6.16 10.41
C THR A 21 10.72 -6.89 11.69
N ALA A 22 11.70 -7.20 12.54
CA ALA A 22 11.47 -7.95 13.76
C ALA A 22 10.48 -7.27 14.74
N SER A 23 10.40 -5.93 14.77
CA SER A 23 9.48 -5.19 15.65
C SER A 23 8.02 -5.43 15.28
N MET A 24 7.74 -5.69 14.00
CA MET A 24 6.41 -5.93 13.47
C MET A 24 5.85 -7.32 13.80
N ALA A 25 6.57 -8.20 14.50
CA ALA A 25 6.15 -9.59 14.75
C ALA A 25 4.73 -9.72 15.32
N HIS A 26 4.33 -8.82 16.22
CA HIS A 26 3.01 -8.82 16.85
C HIS A 26 1.91 -8.32 15.89
N VAL A 27 2.27 -7.36 15.05
CA VAL A 27 1.36 -6.69 14.10
C VAL A 27 1.16 -7.56 12.86
N LEU A 28 2.20 -8.26 12.43
CA LEU A 28 2.21 -9.00 11.17
C LEU A 28 1.18 -10.13 11.16
N ASP A 29 0.98 -10.84 12.28
CA ASP A 29 -0.06 -11.88 12.37
C ASP A 29 -1.48 -11.29 12.20
N ASP A 30 -1.72 -10.10 12.76
CA ASP A 30 -2.98 -9.37 12.58
C ASP A 30 -3.13 -8.84 11.16
N VAL A 31 -2.06 -8.29 10.55
CA VAL A 31 -2.03 -7.88 9.13
C VAL A 31 -2.40 -9.07 8.24
N LYS A 32 -1.81 -10.25 8.51
CA LYS A 32 -2.07 -11.47 7.76
C LYS A 32 -3.53 -11.87 7.86
N ALA A 33 -4.06 -12.03 9.07
CA ALA A 33 -5.46 -12.40 9.28
C ALA A 33 -6.42 -11.41 8.61
N SER A 34 -6.10 -10.12 8.70
CA SER A 34 -6.85 -9.03 8.11
C SER A 34 -6.87 -9.08 6.58
N ALA A 35 -5.68 -9.19 5.97
CA ALA A 35 -5.50 -9.25 4.53
C ALA A 35 -6.25 -10.43 3.90
N LEU A 36 -6.29 -11.58 4.57
CA LEU A 36 -6.99 -12.79 4.06
C LEU A 36 -8.50 -12.58 3.96
N SER A 37 -9.11 -11.97 4.98
CA SER A 37 -10.57 -11.70 5.00
C SER A 37 -10.98 -10.46 4.22
N PHE A 38 -10.01 -9.62 3.84
CA PHE A 38 -10.24 -8.30 3.26
C PHE A 38 -11.14 -8.32 2.03
N HIS A 39 -10.86 -9.22 1.07
CA HIS A 39 -11.57 -9.25 -0.21
C HIS A 39 -13.06 -9.57 -0.04
N GLU A 40 -13.39 -10.51 0.84
CA GLU A 40 -14.78 -10.88 1.15
C GLU A 40 -15.53 -9.72 1.81
N ARG A 41 -14.90 -9.08 2.80
CA ARG A 41 -15.46 -7.93 3.52
C ARG A 41 -15.71 -6.75 2.58
N LEU A 42 -14.76 -6.43 1.71
CA LEU A 42 -14.90 -5.34 0.74
C LEU A 42 -16.04 -5.60 -0.25
N ILE A 43 -16.14 -6.82 -0.79
CA ILE A 43 -17.23 -7.20 -1.70
C ILE A 43 -18.58 -7.08 -1.00
N ALA A 44 -18.67 -7.52 0.26
CA ALA A 44 -19.88 -7.41 1.06
C ALA A 44 -20.31 -5.95 1.28
N GLU A 45 -19.38 -5.08 1.69
CA GLU A 45 -19.66 -3.66 1.92
C GLU A 45 -20.08 -2.92 0.63
N MET A 46 -19.40 -3.21 -0.48
CA MET A 46 -19.75 -2.64 -1.77
C MET A 46 -21.15 -3.08 -2.23
N ARG A 47 -21.48 -4.36 -2.03
CA ARG A 47 -22.82 -4.90 -2.32
C ARG A 47 -23.88 -4.24 -1.44
N ALA A 48 -23.60 -3.99 -0.16
CA ALA A 48 -24.51 -3.28 0.75
C ALA A 48 -24.81 -1.85 0.27
N LYS A 49 -23.84 -1.20 -0.38
CA LYS A 49 -24.01 0.12 -1.03
C LYS A 49 -24.58 0.07 -2.45
N GLY A 50 -24.99 -1.11 -2.93
CA GLY A 50 -25.56 -1.28 -4.27
C GLY A 50 -24.54 -1.15 -5.41
N LYS A 51 -23.24 -1.30 -5.11
CA LYS A 51 -22.15 -1.27 -6.10
C LYS A 51 -21.59 -2.69 -6.28
N ALA A 52 -21.13 -3.01 -7.50
CA ALA A 52 -20.49 -4.28 -7.79
C ALA A 52 -19.05 -4.02 -8.25
N ILE A 53 -18.08 -4.64 -7.59
CA ILE A 53 -16.69 -4.63 -8.04
C ILE A 53 -16.58 -5.60 -9.22
N SER A 54 -16.15 -5.08 -10.37
CA SER A 54 -15.90 -5.88 -11.58
C SER A 54 -14.51 -6.51 -11.57
N GLN A 55 -13.54 -5.86 -10.93
CA GLN A 55 -12.17 -6.35 -10.79
C GLN A 55 -11.59 -5.90 -9.45
N LEU A 56 -11.03 -6.84 -8.70
CA LEU A 56 -10.23 -6.57 -7.51
C LEU A 56 -8.82 -7.13 -7.75
N ARG A 57 -7.80 -6.29 -7.62
CA ARG A 57 -6.39 -6.72 -7.68
C ARG A 57 -5.66 -6.30 -6.41
N LEU A 58 -4.90 -7.22 -5.84
CA LEU A 58 -4.04 -6.96 -4.69
C LEU A 58 -2.58 -7.17 -5.07
N LYS A 59 -1.70 -6.31 -4.57
CA LYS A 59 -0.25 -6.48 -4.63
C LYS A 59 0.29 -6.29 -3.23
N VAL A 60 1.28 -7.08 -2.84
CA VAL A 60 1.97 -6.93 -1.55
C VAL A 60 3.42 -6.53 -1.82
N ILE A 61 3.93 -5.60 -1.03
CA ILE A 61 5.33 -5.18 -0.98
C ILE A 61 5.74 -5.26 0.48
N ALA A 62 6.44 -6.33 0.85
CA ALA A 62 7.07 -6.46 2.15
C ALA A 62 8.44 -5.77 2.11
N PHE A 63 8.74 -4.99 3.14
CA PHE A 63 10.01 -4.26 3.23
C PHE A 63 10.66 -4.40 4.61
N ARG A 64 11.99 -4.27 4.63
CA ARG A 64 12.85 -4.21 5.82
C ARG A 64 13.84 -3.05 5.67
N ASP A 65 15.14 -3.30 5.88
CA ASP A 65 16.20 -2.31 5.66
C ASP A 65 17.25 -2.80 4.63
N PHE A 66 17.44 -2.07 3.52
CA PHE A 66 18.57 -2.36 2.61
C PHE A 66 19.93 -2.15 3.28
N GLY A 67 19.99 -1.30 4.31
CA GLY A 67 21.17 -1.03 5.11
C GLY A 67 21.55 -2.14 6.08
N ASP A 68 20.65 -3.09 6.34
CA ASP A 68 20.85 -4.28 7.18
C ASP A 68 21.15 -5.51 6.32
N CYS A 69 20.18 -5.93 5.50
CA CYS A 69 20.30 -7.10 4.62
C CYS A 69 19.66 -6.79 3.25
N ALA A 70 20.50 -6.51 2.26
CA ALA A 70 20.06 -6.11 0.93
C ALA A 70 19.21 -7.21 0.23
N GLU A 71 19.50 -8.48 0.51
CA GLU A 71 18.88 -9.62 -0.15
C GLU A 71 17.41 -9.84 0.24
N ASP A 72 17.01 -9.44 1.44
CA ASP A 72 15.64 -9.58 1.97
C ASP A 72 14.96 -8.24 2.28
N ALA A 73 15.64 -7.11 2.03
CA ALA A 73 15.11 -5.77 2.25
C ALA A 73 13.79 -5.49 1.53
N LEU A 74 13.51 -6.22 0.45
CA LEU A 74 12.30 -6.06 -0.34
C LEU A 74 11.83 -7.37 -0.98
N GLU A 75 10.59 -7.74 -0.71
CA GLU A 75 9.89 -8.85 -1.33
C GLU A 75 8.52 -8.39 -1.85
N GLN A 76 8.11 -8.81 -3.04
CA GLN A 76 6.84 -8.35 -3.61
C GLN A 76 6.18 -9.36 -4.53
N THR A 77 4.86 -9.25 -4.66
CA THR A 77 4.07 -9.97 -5.67
C THR A 77 3.85 -9.11 -6.92
N ASP A 78 3.38 -9.69 -8.02
CA ASP A 78 2.63 -8.94 -9.03
C ASP A 78 1.23 -8.59 -8.51
N PHE A 79 0.43 -7.85 -9.30
CA PHE A 79 -1.00 -7.70 -9.01
C PHE A 79 -1.73 -9.03 -9.20
N LEU A 80 -2.27 -9.57 -8.11
CA LEU A 80 -3.05 -10.79 -8.04
C LEU A 80 -4.54 -10.45 -8.16
N VAL A 81 -5.21 -11.02 -9.16
CA VAL A 81 -6.65 -10.82 -9.39
C VAL A 81 -7.44 -11.73 -8.45
N LEU A 82 -8.28 -11.15 -7.58
CA LEU A 82 -9.11 -11.89 -6.64
C LEU A 82 -10.55 -12.05 -7.14
N PRO A 83 -11.21 -13.19 -6.84
CA PRO A 83 -10.75 -14.28 -5.95
C PRO A 83 -9.84 -15.32 -6.63
N ASP A 84 -9.61 -15.25 -7.94
CA ASP A 84 -8.93 -16.30 -8.73
C ASP A 84 -7.51 -16.63 -8.24
N ARG A 85 -6.79 -15.65 -7.68
CA ARG A 85 -5.42 -15.78 -7.16
C ARG A 85 -5.33 -15.72 -5.63
N SER A 86 -6.44 -15.98 -4.91
CA SER A 86 -6.45 -15.91 -3.44
C SER A 86 -5.41 -16.84 -2.81
N VAL A 87 -5.29 -18.08 -3.28
CA VAL A 87 -4.30 -19.05 -2.73
C VAL A 87 -2.86 -18.54 -2.85
N GLU A 88 -2.53 -17.83 -3.94
CA GLU A 88 -1.20 -17.26 -4.14
C GLU A 88 -0.95 -16.07 -3.21
N PHE A 89 -1.95 -15.19 -3.07
CA PHE A 89 -1.94 -14.08 -2.13
C PHE A 89 -1.78 -14.58 -0.69
N ASP A 90 -2.61 -15.55 -0.29
CA ASP A 90 -2.60 -16.15 1.04
C ASP A 90 -1.24 -16.77 1.33
N LYS A 91 -0.67 -17.52 0.39
CA LYS A 91 0.64 -18.14 0.57
C LYS A 91 1.75 -17.10 0.76
N PHE A 92 1.74 -16.04 -0.03
CA PHE A 92 2.72 -14.95 0.10
C PHE A 92 2.61 -14.29 1.48
N VAL A 93 1.39 -13.89 1.85
CA VAL A 93 1.08 -13.21 3.11
C VAL A 93 1.46 -14.09 4.31
N HIS A 94 1.09 -15.38 4.33
CA HIS A 94 1.48 -16.29 5.42
C HIS A 94 3.00 -16.49 5.52
N GLY A 95 3.70 -16.46 4.38
CA GLY A 95 5.14 -16.64 4.30
C GLY A 95 5.96 -15.44 4.74
N LEU A 96 5.34 -14.28 5.00
CA LEU A 96 6.04 -13.13 5.57
C LEU A 96 6.53 -13.47 6.97
N GLU A 97 7.82 -13.30 7.23
CA GLU A 97 8.41 -13.48 8.55
C GLU A 97 8.94 -12.13 9.04
N ALA A 98 8.56 -11.77 10.26
CA ALA A 98 9.04 -10.58 10.94
C ALA A 98 10.46 -10.85 11.46
N ASP A 99 11.44 -10.38 10.72
CA ASP A 99 12.86 -10.56 11.04
C ASP A 99 13.68 -9.44 10.39
N GLY A 100 14.93 -9.28 10.81
CA GLY A 100 15.83 -8.25 10.32
C GLY A 100 15.37 -6.84 10.66
N GLY A 101 15.87 -5.86 9.89
CA GLY A 101 15.63 -4.42 10.05
C GLY A 101 16.80 -3.71 10.72
N GLY A 102 17.57 -4.43 11.56
CA GLY A 102 18.77 -3.88 12.17
C GLY A 102 18.48 -2.66 13.05
N ASP A 103 18.93 -1.49 12.60
CA ASP A 103 18.72 -0.22 13.30
C ASP A 103 17.65 0.61 12.58
N ILE A 104 16.67 1.11 13.32
CA ILE A 104 15.76 2.15 12.79
C ILE A 104 16.55 3.37 12.30
N PRO A 105 16.11 4.07 11.23
CA PRO A 105 14.88 3.87 10.43
C PRO A 105 14.85 2.64 9.51
N GLU A 106 13.72 2.40 8.82
CA GLU A 106 13.52 1.29 7.87
C GLU A 106 13.30 1.78 6.41
N SER A 107 13.22 0.88 5.42
CA SER A 107 13.09 1.24 3.98
C SER A 107 11.64 1.46 3.50
N GLY A 108 10.81 2.08 4.33
CA GLY A 108 9.39 2.28 4.03
C GLY A 108 9.11 3.22 2.84
N LEU A 109 9.98 4.22 2.59
CA LEU A 109 9.82 5.14 1.46
C LEU A 109 10.11 4.45 0.12
N GLU A 110 11.05 3.51 0.07
CA GLU A 110 11.32 2.67 -1.09
C GLU A 110 10.08 1.85 -1.46
N ALA A 111 9.44 1.21 -0.47
CA ALA A 111 8.21 0.45 -0.69
C ALA A 111 7.07 1.34 -1.19
N LEU A 112 6.89 2.53 -0.60
CA LEU A 112 5.92 3.52 -1.06
C LEU A 112 6.21 3.96 -2.50
N ALA A 113 7.47 4.18 -2.86
CA ALA A 113 7.86 4.56 -4.22
C ALA A 113 7.53 3.48 -5.26
N LEU A 114 7.73 2.21 -4.92
CA LEU A 114 7.36 1.09 -5.79
C LEU A 114 5.84 0.94 -5.90
N ALA A 115 5.10 1.19 -4.82
CA ALA A 115 3.64 1.21 -4.85
C ALA A 115 3.09 2.32 -5.77
N VAL A 116 3.62 3.54 -5.66
CA VAL A 116 3.23 4.67 -6.51
C VAL A 116 3.44 4.35 -8.00
N GLN A 117 4.52 3.63 -8.32
CA GLN A 117 4.87 3.26 -9.70
C GLN A 117 4.26 1.94 -10.18
N ALA A 118 3.44 1.28 -9.35
CA ALA A 118 2.86 -0.02 -9.70
C ALA A 118 2.00 0.07 -10.99
N PRO A 119 1.80 -1.04 -11.72
CA PRO A 119 1.02 -1.06 -12.96
C PRO A 119 -0.50 -1.05 -12.68
N TRP A 120 -0.99 0.07 -12.15
CA TRP A 120 -2.38 0.32 -11.81
C TRP A 120 -3.34 0.20 -13.01
N GLU A 121 -4.57 -0.19 -12.74
CA GLU A 121 -5.65 -0.37 -13.71
C GLU A 121 -6.02 0.99 -14.32
N ARG A 122 -6.15 1.08 -15.64
CA ARG A 122 -6.43 2.34 -16.35
C ARG A 122 -7.58 2.25 -17.36
N GLY A 123 -8.14 1.06 -17.58
CA GLY A 123 -9.12 0.75 -18.63
C GLY A 123 -10.58 0.78 -18.19
N LEU A 124 -10.93 0.46 -16.94
CA LEU A 124 -12.34 0.42 -16.48
C LEU A 124 -12.92 1.79 -16.12
N ASP A 125 -14.25 1.94 -16.12
CA ASP A 125 -14.96 3.24 -16.01
C ASP A 125 -14.71 3.97 -14.68
N ARG A 126 -14.72 3.21 -13.58
CA ARG A 126 -14.54 3.71 -12.21
C ARG A 126 -13.44 2.91 -11.55
N ARG A 127 -12.49 3.61 -10.92
CA ARG A 127 -11.26 2.99 -10.44
C ARG A 127 -10.89 3.55 -9.07
N ARG A 128 -10.42 2.68 -8.18
CA ARG A 128 -9.66 3.11 -6.99
C ARG A 128 -8.31 2.44 -6.99
N HIS A 129 -7.30 3.24 -6.68
CA HIS A 129 -5.92 2.83 -6.52
C HIS A 129 -5.55 3.15 -5.08
N VAL A 130 -5.46 2.15 -4.23
CA VAL A 130 -5.23 2.37 -2.80
C VAL A 130 -3.87 1.84 -2.43
N VAL A 131 -3.02 2.72 -1.90
CA VAL A 131 -1.79 2.30 -1.24
C VAL A 131 -2.07 2.31 0.25
N VAL A 132 -1.76 1.20 0.90
CA VAL A 132 -1.84 1.08 2.36
C VAL A 132 -0.44 0.75 2.86
N LEU A 133 0.08 1.53 3.80
CA LEU A 133 1.38 1.30 4.40
C LEU A 133 1.22 1.02 5.88
N PHE A 134 1.84 -0.07 6.36
CA PHE A 134 1.90 -0.47 7.75
C PHE A 134 3.36 -0.50 8.22
N THR A 135 3.67 0.23 9.29
CA THR A 135 4.99 0.25 9.93
C THR A 135 4.86 0.75 11.37
N ASP A 136 5.81 0.38 12.21
CA ASP A 136 6.00 0.96 13.53
C ASP A 136 7.30 1.79 13.64
N ALA A 137 7.99 1.99 12.52
CA ALA A 137 9.28 2.66 12.45
C ALA A 137 9.24 3.96 11.62
N PRO A 138 10.16 4.91 11.84
CA PRO A 138 10.45 5.96 10.87
C PRO A 138 11.08 5.37 9.60
N ALA A 139 11.13 6.14 8.52
CA ALA A 139 11.79 5.71 7.28
C ALA A 139 13.10 6.44 7.01
N HIS A 140 14.03 5.74 6.35
CA HIS A 140 15.24 6.37 5.81
C HIS A 140 14.87 7.44 4.78
N PRO A 141 15.61 8.57 4.74
CA PRO A 141 15.47 9.50 3.63
C PRO A 141 15.84 8.82 2.31
N LEU A 142 14.98 9.02 1.29
CA LEU A 142 15.30 8.62 -0.08
C LEU A 142 16.61 9.26 -0.53
N GLY A 143 17.35 8.53 -1.37
CA GLY A 143 18.67 8.99 -1.84
C GLY A 143 19.82 8.70 -0.86
N SER A 144 19.56 8.13 0.32
CA SER A 144 20.59 7.78 1.31
C SER A 144 21.70 6.91 0.68
N PRO A 145 22.99 7.33 0.74
CA PRO A 145 24.08 6.56 0.15
C PRO A 145 24.23 5.15 0.73
N ARG A 146 23.89 4.94 2.01
CA ARG A 146 23.95 3.62 2.65
C ARG A 146 22.96 2.66 2.00
N GLN A 147 21.70 3.10 1.84
CA GLN A 147 20.63 2.30 1.24
C GLN A 147 20.93 2.01 -0.24
N ARG A 148 21.33 3.03 -1.00
CA ARG A 148 21.63 2.93 -2.43
C ARG A 148 22.86 2.10 -2.78
N ALA A 149 23.75 1.87 -1.82
CA ALA A 149 24.92 1.03 -2.04
C ALA A 149 24.55 -0.47 -2.14
N ALA A 150 23.35 -0.85 -1.68
CA ALA A 150 22.84 -2.21 -1.81
C ALA A 150 22.67 -2.60 -3.29
N ALA A 151 23.20 -3.75 -3.68
CA ALA A 151 23.16 -4.21 -5.07
C ALA A 151 21.73 -4.50 -5.59
N THR A 152 20.81 -4.77 -4.67
CA THR A 152 19.39 -5.05 -4.92
C THR A 152 18.51 -3.79 -4.86
N TYR A 153 19.07 -2.61 -4.56
CA TYR A 153 18.30 -1.37 -4.45
C TYR A 153 17.61 -1.04 -5.79
N PRO A 154 16.27 -0.87 -5.83
CA PRO A 154 15.57 -0.72 -7.10
C PRO A 154 15.89 0.62 -7.78
N THR A 155 16.29 0.56 -9.05
CA THR A 155 16.65 1.76 -9.83
C THR A 155 15.47 2.68 -10.15
N SER A 156 14.24 2.22 -9.93
CA SER A 156 13.03 3.02 -10.11
C SER A 156 12.71 3.90 -8.90
N VAL A 157 13.33 3.67 -7.74
CA VAL A 157 13.10 4.50 -6.56
C VAL A 157 13.67 5.91 -6.82
N PRO A 158 12.89 6.98 -6.61
CA PRO A 158 13.36 8.36 -6.80
C PRO A 158 14.42 8.75 -5.77
N ASP A 159 15.21 9.77 -6.09
CA ASP A 159 16.35 10.18 -5.25
C ASP A 159 15.94 11.04 -4.05
N SER A 160 14.68 11.46 -3.98
CA SER A 160 14.16 12.30 -2.88
C SER A 160 12.66 12.13 -2.66
N ILE A 161 12.19 12.52 -1.46
CA ILE A 161 10.76 12.58 -1.14
C ILE A 161 10.01 13.58 -2.00
N ASP A 162 10.65 14.67 -2.43
CA ASP A 162 10.07 15.66 -3.35
C ASP A 162 9.79 15.06 -4.72
N GLU A 163 10.74 14.30 -5.27
CA GLU A 163 10.55 13.57 -6.52
C GLU A 163 9.44 12.51 -6.40
N LEU A 164 9.39 11.81 -5.26
CA LEU A 164 8.31 10.87 -4.99
C LEU A 164 6.95 11.59 -4.90
N PHE A 165 6.90 12.75 -4.26
CA PHE A 165 5.71 13.59 -4.20
C PHE A 165 5.31 14.10 -5.59
N GLU A 166 6.24 14.42 -6.48
CA GLU A 166 5.92 14.77 -7.88
C GLU A 166 5.27 13.59 -8.62
N GLN A 167 5.74 12.36 -8.38
CA GLN A 167 5.16 11.13 -8.94
C GLN A 167 3.76 10.84 -8.37
N TRP A 168 3.54 11.04 -7.06
CA TRP A 168 2.20 11.01 -6.46
C TRP A 168 1.31 12.09 -7.08
N GLY A 169 1.78 13.33 -7.04
CA GLY A 169 1.21 14.54 -7.60
C GLY A 169 -0.07 15.04 -6.95
N HIS A 170 -0.73 15.98 -7.61
CA HIS A 170 -2.06 16.50 -7.31
C HIS A 170 -2.81 16.74 -8.62
N ALA A 171 -4.04 17.27 -8.58
CA ALA A 171 -4.91 17.40 -9.76
C ALA A 171 -4.31 18.17 -10.96
N ARG A 172 -3.24 18.95 -10.76
CA ARG A 172 -2.57 19.75 -11.80
C ARG A 172 -1.11 19.31 -12.05
N SER A 173 -0.65 18.25 -11.40
CA SER A 173 0.70 17.74 -11.59
C SER A 173 0.88 17.21 -13.02
N GLN A 174 1.97 17.62 -13.65
CA GLN A 174 2.33 17.16 -15.00
C GLN A 174 3.19 15.89 -14.99
N ARG A 175 3.87 15.63 -13.88
CA ARG A 175 4.78 14.50 -13.68
C ARG A 175 4.16 13.35 -12.90
N SER A 176 2.90 13.50 -12.47
CA SER A 176 2.23 12.47 -11.67
C SER A 176 2.01 11.21 -12.49
N VAL A 177 2.39 10.06 -11.92
CA VAL A 177 2.11 8.75 -12.51
C VAL A 177 0.74 8.23 -12.07
N MET A 178 0.19 8.72 -10.95
CA MET A 178 -1.10 8.30 -10.40
C MET A 178 -2.29 9.09 -10.97
N ASP A 179 -3.46 8.45 -11.10
CA ASP A 179 -4.72 9.15 -11.38
C ASP A 179 -5.22 9.83 -10.09
N ASN A 180 -5.17 11.16 -10.07
CA ASN A 180 -5.52 11.95 -8.89
C ASN A 180 -6.94 11.66 -8.35
N SER A 181 -7.88 11.32 -9.22
CA SER A 181 -9.25 11.02 -8.80
C SER A 181 -9.39 9.62 -8.19
N ALA A 182 -8.53 8.69 -8.60
CA ALA A 182 -8.56 7.28 -8.19
C ALA A 182 -7.71 6.99 -6.95
N LYS A 183 -6.60 7.72 -6.77
CA LYS A 183 -5.60 7.39 -5.74
C LYS A 183 -6.04 7.68 -4.31
N ARG A 184 -5.69 6.81 -3.38
CA ARG A 184 -5.81 7.00 -1.92
C ARG A 184 -4.54 6.45 -1.27
N LEU A 185 -4.03 7.15 -0.27
CA LEU A 185 -2.92 6.67 0.57
C LEU A 185 -3.44 6.56 2.01
N LEU A 186 -3.26 5.39 2.62
CA LEU A 186 -3.55 5.17 4.04
C LEU A 186 -2.24 4.80 4.71
N LEU A 187 -1.86 5.58 5.73
CA LEU A 187 -0.65 5.41 6.51
C LEU A 187 -1.03 4.94 7.91
N PHE A 188 -0.67 3.72 8.25
CA PHE A 188 -0.71 3.18 9.60
C PHE A 188 0.73 3.13 10.11
N ALA A 189 1.14 4.23 10.74
CA ALA A 189 2.54 4.53 10.98
C ALA A 189 2.71 5.39 12.25
N PRO A 190 3.89 5.42 12.89
CA PRO A 190 4.08 6.22 14.10
C PRO A 190 4.02 7.73 13.79
N GLU A 191 3.73 8.56 14.79
CA GLU A 191 3.80 10.04 14.69
C GLU A 191 5.26 10.55 14.67
N ILE A 192 6.06 9.99 13.77
CA ILE A 192 7.48 10.28 13.59
C ILE A 192 7.73 10.52 12.11
N SER A 193 8.59 11.49 11.81
CA SER A 193 9.00 11.81 10.44
C SER A 193 9.45 10.54 9.69
N PRO A 194 9.04 10.33 8.42
CA PRO A 194 8.38 11.30 7.54
C PRO A 194 6.84 11.23 7.50
N TRP A 195 6.20 10.36 8.28
CA TRP A 195 4.78 10.01 8.05
C TRP A 195 3.80 11.16 8.27
N PRO A 196 3.90 11.97 9.34
CA PRO A 196 3.02 13.12 9.54
C PRO A 196 3.16 14.17 8.41
N GLU A 197 4.40 14.39 7.95
CA GLU A 197 4.67 15.36 6.87
C GLU A 197 4.04 14.90 5.55
N ILE A 198 4.14 13.61 5.22
CA ILE A 198 3.45 13.02 4.06
C ILE A 198 1.94 13.20 4.20
N ALA A 199 1.38 12.95 5.39
CA ALA A 199 -0.05 13.07 5.63
C ALA A 199 -0.58 14.50 5.43
N ASP A 200 0.20 15.49 5.87
CA ASP A 200 -0.13 16.91 5.76
C ASP A 200 -0.02 17.42 4.31
N ASP A 201 1.02 17.01 3.58
CA ASP A 201 1.33 17.56 2.27
C ASP A 201 0.68 16.79 1.10
N TRP A 202 0.50 15.47 1.24
CA TRP A 202 0.03 14.63 0.14
C TRP A 202 -1.49 14.57 0.11
N ASN A 203 -2.08 14.98 -1.01
CA ASN A 203 -3.52 14.93 -1.16
C ASN A 203 -4.04 13.49 -1.23
N ASN A 204 -5.29 13.29 -0.78
CA ASN A 204 -5.94 11.98 -0.70
C ASN A 204 -5.22 10.99 0.24
N THR A 205 -4.55 11.50 1.27
CA THR A 205 -3.87 10.72 2.30
C THR A 205 -4.69 10.73 3.59
N LEU A 206 -4.76 9.58 4.26
CA LEU A 206 -5.25 9.44 5.62
C LEU A 206 -4.12 8.88 6.46
N PHE A 207 -3.94 9.44 7.65
CA PHE A 207 -2.92 9.02 8.60
C PHE A 207 -3.56 8.55 9.89
N PHE A 208 -3.14 7.38 10.31
CA PHE A 208 -3.60 6.66 11.48
C PHE A 208 -2.35 6.36 12.31
N PRO A 209 -2.12 7.14 13.38
CA PRO A 209 -1.02 6.90 14.30
C PRO A 209 -1.04 5.48 14.87
N SER A 210 0.03 4.72 14.65
CA SER A 210 0.26 3.45 15.31
C SER A 210 1.21 3.63 16.49
N ASN A 211 0.95 2.94 17.61
CA ASN A 211 1.92 2.80 18.69
C ASN A 211 2.72 1.52 18.47
N ALA A 212 4.05 1.59 18.56
CA ALA A 212 4.90 0.41 18.44
C ALA A 212 4.49 -0.68 19.44
N GLY A 213 4.22 -1.89 18.93
CA GLY A 213 3.77 -3.05 19.71
C GLY A 213 2.26 -3.15 19.94
N GLU A 214 1.45 -2.20 19.50
CA GLU A 214 -0.01 -2.40 19.36
C GLU A 214 -0.28 -3.04 18.00
N GLY A 215 -0.94 -4.21 18.03
CA GLY A 215 -1.30 -4.97 16.83
C GLY A 215 -2.20 -4.21 15.87
N LEU A 216 -2.49 -4.80 14.72
CA LEU A 216 -3.38 -4.17 13.74
C LEU A 216 -4.83 -4.36 14.19
N GLU A 217 -5.48 -3.28 14.61
CA GLU A 217 -6.80 -3.35 15.19
C GLU A 217 -7.88 -3.53 14.10
N GLU A 218 -8.96 -4.25 14.41
CA GLU A 218 -10.06 -4.52 13.46
C GLU A 218 -10.68 -3.24 12.85
N TRP A 219 -10.57 -2.12 13.55
CA TRP A 219 -11.03 -0.82 13.05
C TRP A 219 -10.19 -0.30 11.88
N GLU A 220 -8.89 -0.54 11.85
CA GLU A 220 -7.99 -0.07 10.79
C GLU A 220 -8.37 -0.67 9.45
N MET A 221 -8.67 -1.96 9.43
CA MET A 221 -9.19 -2.65 8.24
C MET A 221 -10.56 -2.12 7.81
N SER A 222 -11.39 -1.77 8.78
CA SER A 222 -12.69 -1.15 8.50
C SER A 222 -12.52 0.22 7.85
N GLU A 223 -11.51 0.99 8.22
CA GLU A 223 -11.16 2.27 7.59
C GLU A 223 -10.67 2.10 6.14
N ILE A 224 -9.88 1.07 5.85
CA ILE A 224 -9.48 0.76 4.47
C ILE A 224 -10.72 0.47 3.61
N ILE A 225 -11.61 -0.40 4.10
CA ILE A 225 -12.86 -0.76 3.40
C ILE A 225 -13.75 0.47 3.22
N ASN A 226 -13.95 1.26 4.27
CA ASN A 226 -14.74 2.48 4.24
C ASN A 226 -14.19 3.49 3.23
N THR A 227 -12.87 3.66 3.20
CA THR A 227 -12.19 4.56 2.26
C THR A 227 -12.46 4.14 0.82
N ILE A 228 -12.38 2.85 0.50
CA ILE A 228 -12.68 2.33 -0.84
C ILE A 228 -14.17 2.51 -1.16
N ALA A 229 -15.05 2.08 -0.26
CA ALA A 229 -16.48 2.01 -0.52
C ALA A 229 -17.16 3.38 -0.65
N ASN A 230 -16.70 4.35 0.15
CA ASN A 230 -17.20 5.73 0.13
C ASN A 230 -16.54 6.58 -0.95
N SER A 231 -15.34 6.21 -1.40
CA SER A 231 -14.71 6.94 -2.49
C SER A 231 -15.26 6.54 -3.85
N LEU A 232 -15.61 5.26 -4.13
CA LEU A 232 -16.03 4.77 -5.46
C LEU A 232 -17.24 5.43 -6.10
#